data_AF-A0A7V8XX41-F1
#
_entry.id   AF-A0A7V8XX41-F1
#
_cell.length_a   1.000
_cell.length_b   1.000
_cell.length_c   1.000
_cell.angle_alpha   90.00
_cell.angle_beta   90.00
_cell.angle_gamma   90.00
#
_symmetry.space_group_name_H-M   'P 1'
#
loop_
_entity.id
_entity.type
_entity.pdbx_description
1 polymer ?
#
loop_
_entity_poly.entity_id
_entity_poly.type
_entity_poly.pdbx_seq_one_letter_code
_entity_poly.pdbx_strand_id
1 'polypeptide(L)'
;ARPGIASWLLDPGLSSAEFFQRRRITDTFTAIEELATHLEGIGGRKNVIWVSEAFAVPVGVGRQEMLERMRRATRALSHAQAALYPVDARGLVGAISFASGKPSLTTFGTVRGNIESMEIVAEETGGRAFANTNALDRSIWSAVDDARFTYVLGYYPSSAFFDRGFRKIDVNVTRKKASVRHRAGYHASPPPAQDTPARDARFARP
;
A
#
# COMPACT_ATOMS: atom_id res chain seq x y z
N ALA A 1 39.44 15.30 -10.83
CA ALA A 1 38.88 15.09 -9.48
C ALA A 1 37.47 14.54 -9.60
N ARG A 2 37.26 13.26 -9.29
CA ARG A 2 35.93 12.61 -9.21
C ARG A 2 35.73 12.23 -7.74
N PRO A 3 34.68 12.72 -7.04
CA PRO A 3 34.42 12.32 -5.67
C PRO A 3 33.68 10.98 -5.70
N GLY A 4 34.37 9.92 -5.29
CA GLY A 4 33.84 8.57 -5.28
C GLY A 4 34.15 7.85 -3.98
N ILE A 5 33.09 7.28 -3.40
CA ILE A 5 33.06 6.04 -2.60
C ILE A 5 33.51 6.09 -1.12
N ALA A 6 34.14 7.14 -0.58
CA ALA A 6 34.74 7.03 0.77
C ALA A 6 33.96 7.61 1.98
N SER A 7 32.81 8.27 1.81
CA SER A 7 32.18 9.01 2.93
C SER A 7 31.39 8.15 3.94
N TRP A 8 31.03 6.91 3.60
CA TRP A 8 30.28 6.00 4.48
C TRP A 8 31.18 5.11 5.37
N LEU A 9 32.50 5.21 5.24
CA LEU A 9 33.45 4.36 5.95
C LEU A 9 33.85 4.87 7.35
N LEU A 10 33.35 6.03 7.77
CA LEU A 10 33.79 6.72 9.00
C LEU A 10 32.73 6.81 10.11
N ASP A 11 31.55 6.21 9.96
CA ASP A 11 30.56 6.10 11.05
C ASP A 11 29.77 4.77 10.98
N PRO A 12 30.25 3.68 11.61
CA PRO A 12 29.81 2.31 11.29
C PRO A 12 28.40 1.94 11.78
N GLY A 13 27.89 2.59 12.83
CA GLY A 13 26.72 2.10 13.59
C GLY A 13 25.37 2.69 13.16
N LEU A 14 25.35 3.98 12.80
CA LEU A 14 24.10 4.70 12.50
C LEU A 14 23.84 4.78 11.00
N SER A 15 24.89 4.91 10.17
CA SER A 15 24.75 5.08 8.71
C SER A 15 24.32 3.80 7.97
N SER A 16 24.73 2.62 8.47
CA SER A 16 24.45 1.34 7.81
C SER A 16 22.99 0.91 8.02
N ALA A 17 22.48 1.03 9.24
CA ALA A 17 21.08 0.71 9.58
C ALA A 17 20.09 1.63 8.83
N GLU A 18 20.36 2.93 8.75
CA GLU A 18 19.56 3.88 7.97
C GLU A 18 19.60 3.57 6.47
N PHE A 19 20.77 3.20 5.94
CA PHE A 19 20.92 2.79 4.55
C PHE A 19 20.13 1.52 4.22
N PHE A 20 20.23 0.47 5.06
CA PHE A 20 19.48 -0.78 4.86
C PHE A 20 17.97 -0.57 5.05
N GLN A 21 17.54 0.27 5.99
CA GLN A 21 16.13 0.63 6.11
C GLN A 21 15.65 1.35 4.85
N ARG A 22 16.34 2.40 4.42
CA ARG A 22 15.92 3.20 3.25
C ARG A 22 15.82 2.33 2.00
N ARG A 23 16.79 1.43 1.79
CA ARG A 23 16.80 0.48 0.68
C ARG A 23 15.62 -0.51 0.76
N ARG A 24 15.40 -1.14 1.91
CA ARG A 24 14.26 -2.06 2.13
C ARG A 24 12.92 -1.41 1.81
N ILE A 25 12.72 -0.15 2.20
CA ILE A 25 11.44 0.52 1.99
C ILE A 25 11.24 0.92 0.53
N THR A 26 12.31 1.42 -0.12
CA THR A 26 12.30 1.67 -1.57
C THR A 26 11.99 0.39 -2.33
N ASP A 27 12.62 -0.73 -1.96
CA ASP A 27 12.42 -2.03 -2.59
C ASP A 27 10.96 -2.51 -2.41
N THR A 28 10.39 -2.39 -1.21
CA THR A 28 8.99 -2.77 -0.93
C THR A 28 8.00 -2.04 -1.84
N PHE A 29 8.03 -0.71 -1.88
CA PHE A 29 7.06 0.03 -2.70
C PHE A 29 7.30 -0.14 -4.20
N THR A 30 8.56 -0.35 -4.63
CA THR A 30 8.87 -0.69 -6.03
C THR A 30 8.27 -2.04 -6.40
N ALA A 31 8.46 -3.06 -5.55
CA ALA A 31 7.89 -4.38 -5.75
C ALA A 31 6.35 -4.33 -5.79
N ILE A 32 5.72 -3.48 -4.96
CA ILE A 32 4.26 -3.26 -5.01
C ILE A 32 3.83 -2.61 -6.33
N GLU A 33 4.54 -1.60 -6.81
CA GLU A 33 4.27 -0.97 -8.10
C GLU A 33 4.41 -1.99 -9.26
N GLU A 34 5.49 -2.77 -9.29
CA GLU A 34 5.71 -3.81 -10.29
C GLU A 34 4.65 -4.91 -10.23
N LEU A 35 4.27 -5.33 -9.03
CA LEU A 35 3.19 -6.29 -8.82
C LEU A 35 1.87 -5.74 -9.33
N ALA A 36 1.55 -4.47 -9.04
CA ALA A 36 0.35 -3.83 -9.55
C ALA A 36 0.32 -3.84 -11.08
N THR A 37 1.43 -3.51 -11.75
CA THR A 37 1.54 -3.58 -13.22
C THR A 37 1.27 -5.00 -13.75
N HIS A 38 1.82 -6.03 -13.11
CA HIS A 38 1.55 -7.42 -13.52
C HIS A 38 0.09 -7.82 -13.30
N LEU A 39 -0.55 -7.28 -12.26
CA LEU A 39 -1.94 -7.58 -11.92
C LEU A 39 -2.97 -6.88 -12.83
N GLU A 40 -2.59 -5.85 -13.59
CA GLU A 40 -3.49 -5.17 -14.53
C GLU A 40 -4.01 -6.10 -15.63
N GLY A 41 -3.19 -7.07 -16.06
CA GLY A 41 -3.60 -8.05 -17.07
C GLY A 41 -4.63 -9.07 -16.59
N ILE A 42 -4.89 -9.14 -15.28
CA ILE A 42 -5.82 -10.08 -14.67
C ILE A 42 -7.11 -9.33 -14.35
N GLY A 43 -8.20 -9.69 -15.02
CA GLY A 43 -9.51 -9.08 -14.81
C GLY A 43 -10.08 -9.32 -13.41
N GLY A 44 -10.82 -8.34 -12.90
CA GLY A 44 -11.54 -8.44 -11.62
C GLY A 44 -10.76 -7.97 -10.40
N ARG A 45 -11.42 -7.94 -9.23
CA ARG A 45 -10.78 -7.56 -7.96
C ARG A 45 -9.82 -8.64 -7.50
N LYS A 46 -8.60 -8.23 -7.20
CA LYS A 46 -7.51 -9.11 -6.74
C LYS A 46 -7.18 -8.79 -5.29
N ASN A 47 -6.67 -9.78 -4.58
CA ASN A 47 -6.24 -9.64 -3.19
C ASN A 47 -4.76 -10.00 -3.12
N VAL A 48 -3.96 -9.10 -2.56
CA VAL A 48 -2.51 -9.27 -2.40
C VAL A 48 -2.25 -9.37 -0.90
N ILE A 49 -1.84 -10.55 -0.44
CA ILE A 49 -1.42 -10.74 0.96
C ILE A 49 0.09 -10.48 1.00
N TRP A 50 0.50 -9.41 1.68
CA TRP A 50 1.89 -9.00 1.75
C TRP A 50 2.45 -9.29 3.14
N VAL A 51 3.18 -10.41 3.25
CA VAL A 51 3.81 -10.83 4.50
C VAL A 51 5.22 -10.24 4.57
N SER A 52 5.46 -9.32 5.50
CA SER A 52 6.80 -8.72 5.66
C SER A 52 7.03 -8.22 7.08
N GLU A 53 8.28 -8.00 7.43
CA GLU A 53 8.65 -7.38 8.70
C GLU A 53 8.52 -5.85 8.70
N ALA A 54 8.38 -5.19 7.53
CA ALA A 54 8.45 -3.73 7.48
C ALA A 54 7.72 -3.08 6.28
N PHE A 55 6.85 -2.13 6.64
CA PHE A 55 6.45 -0.93 5.88
C PHE A 55 6.96 0.31 6.65
N ALA A 56 8.22 0.31 7.08
CA ALA A 56 8.70 1.36 7.98
C ALA A 56 8.75 2.70 7.23
N VAL A 57 7.95 3.68 7.62
CA VAL A 57 8.15 5.06 7.14
C VAL A 57 9.19 5.72 8.04
N PRO A 58 10.29 6.27 7.48
CA PRO A 58 11.31 6.92 8.28
C PRO A 58 10.68 8.10 9.06
N VAL A 59 11.07 8.22 10.33
CA VAL A 59 10.67 9.35 11.16
C VAL A 59 11.68 10.48 10.88
N GLY A 60 11.24 11.58 10.26
CA GLY A 60 12.10 12.72 9.95
C GLY A 60 12.41 12.91 8.46
N VAL A 61 13.69 13.12 8.12
CA VAL A 61 14.14 13.45 6.76
C VAL A 61 13.82 12.29 5.80
N GLY A 62 13.22 12.59 4.64
CA GLY A 62 12.79 11.58 3.67
C GLY A 62 11.34 11.09 3.82
N ARG A 63 10.60 11.55 4.86
CA ARG A 63 9.18 11.20 5.04
C ARG A 63 8.31 11.61 3.85
N GLN A 64 8.51 12.81 3.29
CA GLN A 64 7.71 13.29 2.15
C GLN A 64 7.95 12.47 0.88
N GLU A 65 9.21 12.20 0.56
CA GLU A 65 9.58 11.31 -0.56
C GLU A 65 8.94 9.92 -0.38
N MET A 66 8.94 9.41 0.85
CA MET A 66 8.34 8.13 1.19
C MET A 66 6.82 8.14 1.02
N LEU A 67 6.14 9.17 1.53
CA LEU A 67 4.70 9.32 1.37
C LEU A 67 4.32 9.40 -0.11
N GLU A 68 5.11 10.08 -0.94
CA GLU A 68 4.87 10.11 -2.39
C GLU A 68 5.06 8.73 -3.05
N ARG A 69 6.03 7.94 -2.59
CA ARG A 69 6.24 6.57 -3.10
C ARG A 69 5.13 5.63 -2.66
N MET A 70 4.72 5.72 -1.40
CA MET A 70 3.55 5.01 -0.87
C MET A 70 2.28 5.36 -1.68
N ARG A 71 2.03 6.65 -1.90
CA ARG A 71 0.89 7.10 -2.72
C ARG A 71 0.94 6.56 -4.15
N ARG A 72 2.11 6.49 -4.78
CA ARG A 72 2.26 5.87 -6.12
C ARG A 72 1.91 4.39 -6.10
N ALA A 73 2.46 3.64 -5.15
CA ALA A 73 2.18 2.22 -4.98
C ALA A 73 0.68 1.94 -4.73
N THR A 74 0.05 2.70 -3.83
CA THR A 74 -1.40 2.59 -3.58
C THR A 74 -2.22 2.91 -4.83
N ARG A 75 -1.87 3.98 -5.56
CA ARG A 75 -2.55 4.32 -6.82
C ARG A 75 -2.42 3.22 -7.86
N ALA A 76 -1.24 2.63 -8.00
CA ALA A 76 -0.99 1.52 -8.92
C ALA A 76 -1.87 0.31 -8.57
N LEU A 77 -1.88 -0.11 -7.29
CA LEU A 77 -2.77 -1.18 -6.81
C LEU A 77 -4.25 -0.84 -7.04
N SER A 78 -4.63 0.42 -6.82
CA SER A 78 -5.99 0.89 -7.04
C SER A 78 -6.38 0.76 -8.51
N HIS A 79 -5.52 1.22 -9.43
CA HIS A 79 -5.71 1.11 -10.87
C HIS A 79 -5.82 -0.36 -11.31
N ALA A 80 -4.93 -1.20 -10.78
CA ALA A 80 -4.94 -2.64 -11.01
C ALA A 80 -6.12 -3.35 -10.34
N GLN A 81 -7.09 -2.69 -9.70
CA GLN A 81 -8.19 -3.37 -8.98
C GLN A 81 -7.69 -4.35 -7.87
N ALA A 82 -6.53 -4.10 -7.28
CA ALA A 82 -5.94 -4.92 -6.23
C ALA A 82 -6.15 -4.30 -4.83
N ALA A 83 -6.51 -5.12 -3.86
CA ALA A 83 -6.55 -4.77 -2.43
C ALA A 83 -5.34 -5.37 -1.71
N LEU A 84 -4.65 -4.57 -0.90
CA LEU A 84 -3.47 -5.02 -0.15
C LEU A 84 -3.85 -5.43 1.28
N TYR A 85 -3.33 -6.57 1.71
CA TYR A 85 -3.45 -7.10 3.06
C TYR A 85 -2.06 -7.28 3.68
N PRO A 86 -1.49 -6.22 4.26
CA PRO A 86 -0.21 -6.30 4.96
C PRO A 86 -0.29 -7.19 6.19
N VAL A 87 0.69 -8.07 6.37
CA VAL A 87 0.83 -8.95 7.53
C VAL A 87 2.23 -8.78 8.14
N ASP A 88 2.31 -8.28 9.37
CA ASP A 88 3.57 -8.08 10.10
C ASP A 88 4.08 -9.42 10.64
N ALA A 89 5.21 -9.89 10.13
CA ALA A 89 5.81 -11.16 10.53
C ALA A 89 6.56 -11.10 11.87
N ARG A 90 6.80 -9.92 12.45
CA ARG A 90 7.64 -9.75 13.64
C ARG A 90 6.98 -10.17 14.96
N GLY A 91 5.67 -10.43 14.95
CA GLY A 91 4.94 -10.80 16.16
C GLY A 91 4.63 -9.61 17.08
N LEU A 92 4.51 -9.88 18.38
CA LEU A 92 4.21 -8.90 19.43
C LEU A 92 5.46 -8.09 19.83
N VAL A 93 5.89 -7.17 18.96
CA VAL A 93 7.14 -6.41 19.14
C VAL A 93 7.15 -5.56 20.40
N GLY A 94 6.02 -4.94 20.77
CA GLY A 94 5.92 -4.10 21.96
C GLY A 94 6.27 -4.85 23.25
N ALA A 95 5.80 -6.09 23.41
CA ALA A 95 6.05 -6.89 24.61
C ALA A 95 7.52 -7.35 24.70
N ILE A 96 8.17 -7.64 23.56
CA ILE A 96 9.57 -8.05 23.51
C ILE A 96 10.48 -6.92 24.02
N SER A 97 10.19 -5.67 23.65
CA SER A 97 10.95 -4.51 24.14
C SER A 97 10.78 -4.24 25.64
N PHE A 98 9.60 -4.52 26.20
CA PHE A 98 9.38 -4.45 27.66
C PHE A 98 10.11 -5.57 28.41
N ALA A 99 10.07 -6.80 27.88
CA ALA A 99 10.73 -7.95 28.49
C ALA A 99 12.27 -7.82 28.47
N SER A 100 12.85 -7.13 27.48
CA SER A 100 14.29 -6.88 27.40
C SER A 100 14.80 -5.74 28.31
N GLY A 101 13.94 -5.13 29.14
CA GLY A 101 14.32 -4.11 30.13
C GLY A 101 14.82 -2.78 29.55
N LYS A 102 14.67 -2.57 28.24
CA LYS A 102 15.10 -1.35 27.53
C LYS A 102 13.94 -0.77 26.72
N PRO A 103 12.89 -0.22 27.37
CA PRO A 103 11.83 0.46 26.66
C PRO A 103 12.40 1.77 26.06
N SER A 104 12.67 1.78 24.76
CA SER A 104 13.07 3.00 24.06
C SER A 104 11.85 3.65 23.42
N LEU A 105 11.59 4.92 23.72
CA LEU A 105 10.55 5.73 23.08
C LEU A 105 10.67 5.71 21.54
N THR A 106 11.90 5.59 21.04
CA THR A 106 12.18 5.44 19.61
C THR A 106 11.65 4.13 19.03
N THR A 107 11.82 3.00 19.72
CA THR A 107 11.29 1.70 19.28
C THR A 107 9.77 1.72 19.19
N PHE A 108 9.08 2.31 20.18
CA PHE A 108 7.62 2.47 20.12
C PHE A 108 7.18 3.33 18.94
N GLY A 109 7.88 4.44 18.67
CA GLY A 109 7.61 5.30 17.53
C GLY A 109 7.78 4.59 16.19
N THR A 110 8.85 3.81 16.02
CA THR A 110 9.11 3.06 14.78
C THR A 110 8.08 1.94 14.57
N VAL A 111 7.73 1.19 15.61
CA VAL A 111 6.71 0.12 15.52
C VAL A 111 5.34 0.72 15.18
N ARG A 112 4.94 1.79 15.86
CA ARG A 112 3.68 2.49 15.59
C ARG A 112 3.63 3.03 14.17
N GLY A 113 4.68 3.71 13.70
CA GLY A 113 4.74 4.26 12.35
C GLY A 113 4.70 3.19 11.26
N ASN A 114 5.28 2.01 11.52
CA ASN A 114 5.17 0.85 10.63
C ASN A 114 3.72 0.35 10.51
N ILE A 115 3.03 0.20 11.65
CA ILE A 115 1.63 -0.24 11.68
C ILE A 115 0.72 0.78 10.97
N GLU A 116 0.91 2.07 11.26
CA GLU A 116 0.16 3.16 10.61
C GLU A 116 0.33 3.14 9.08
N SER A 117 1.54 2.88 8.60
CA SER A 117 1.81 2.79 7.16
C SER A 117 1.11 1.58 6.51
N MET A 118 1.09 0.44 7.20
CA MET A 118 0.34 -0.73 6.76
C MET A 118 -1.17 -0.43 6.70
N GLU A 119 -1.70 0.24 7.72
CA GLU A 119 -3.11 0.63 7.81
C GLU A 119 -3.51 1.56 6.67
N ILE A 120 -2.70 2.60 6.39
CA ILE A 120 -2.97 3.56 5.31
C ILE A 120 -3.05 2.86 3.95
N VAL A 121 -2.05 2.06 3.59
CA VAL A 121 -2.03 1.38 2.27
C VAL A 121 -3.17 0.36 2.16
N ALA A 122 -3.46 -0.36 3.25
CA ALA A 122 -4.57 -1.30 3.29
C ALA A 122 -5.91 -0.57 3.10
N GLU A 123 -6.15 0.52 3.81
CA GLU A 123 -7.40 1.28 3.75
C GLU A 123 -7.61 1.94 2.36
N GLU A 124 -6.56 2.57 1.82
CA GLU A 124 -6.65 3.22 0.52
C GLU A 124 -6.91 2.21 -0.62
N THR A 125 -6.45 0.95 -0.49
CA THR A 125 -6.68 -0.12 -1.48
C THR A 125 -7.92 -0.98 -1.21
N GLY A 126 -8.55 -0.82 -0.04
CA GLY A 126 -9.74 -1.57 0.37
C GLY A 126 -9.44 -2.98 0.91
N GLY A 127 -8.28 -3.16 1.56
CA GLY A 127 -7.88 -4.34 2.31
C GLY A 127 -7.81 -4.10 3.83
N ARG A 128 -6.94 -4.83 4.54
CA ARG A 128 -6.72 -4.68 6.00
C ARG A 128 -5.32 -5.08 6.42
N ALA A 129 -4.75 -4.30 7.33
CA ALA A 129 -3.49 -4.61 7.99
C ALA A 129 -3.70 -5.59 9.16
N PHE A 130 -2.77 -6.53 9.28
CA PHE A 130 -2.63 -7.45 10.40
C PHE A 130 -1.25 -7.25 11.01
N ALA A 131 -1.18 -6.69 12.21
CA ALA A 131 0.09 -6.43 12.88
C ALA A 131 0.02 -6.74 14.37
N ASN A 132 1.19 -6.77 15.01
CA ASN A 132 1.34 -6.92 16.46
C ASN A 132 0.65 -8.18 17.02
N THR A 133 0.74 -9.29 16.29
CA THR A 133 0.09 -10.57 16.63
C THR A 133 1.07 -11.72 16.44
N ASN A 134 1.07 -12.67 17.38
CA ASN A 134 1.86 -13.91 17.26
C ASN A 134 1.11 -15.01 16.48
N ALA A 135 -0.14 -14.76 16.08
CA ALA A 135 -0.95 -15.68 15.30
C ALA A 135 -0.86 -15.34 13.81
N LEU A 136 0.31 -15.57 13.22
CA LEU A 136 0.56 -15.28 11.80
C LEU A 136 -0.33 -16.13 10.88
N ASP A 137 -0.48 -17.40 11.21
CA ASP A 137 -1.41 -18.35 10.59
C ASP A 137 -2.84 -17.79 10.56
N ARG A 138 -3.34 -17.33 11.71
CA ARG A 138 -4.68 -16.73 11.82
C ARG A 138 -4.78 -15.42 11.05
N SER A 139 -3.71 -14.65 10.96
CA SER A 139 -3.69 -13.38 10.23
C SER A 139 -3.82 -13.61 8.73
N ILE A 140 -3.10 -14.61 8.21
CA ILE A 140 -3.22 -15.03 6.81
C ILE A 140 -4.62 -15.56 6.53
N TRP A 141 -5.14 -16.46 7.38
CA TRP A 141 -6.51 -16.98 7.21
C TRP A 141 -7.57 -15.89 7.30
N SER A 142 -7.40 -14.90 8.19
CA SER A 142 -8.30 -13.75 8.28
C SER A 142 -8.24 -12.87 7.02
N ALA A 143 -7.06 -12.69 6.42
CA ALA A 143 -6.91 -11.97 5.17
C ALA A 143 -7.62 -12.71 4.03
N VAL A 144 -7.46 -14.04 3.97
CA VAL A 144 -8.15 -14.90 3.01
C VAL A 144 -9.66 -14.83 3.20
N ASP A 145 -10.16 -14.99 4.43
CA ASP A 145 -11.60 -14.99 4.70
C ASP A 145 -12.26 -13.66 4.35
N ASP A 146 -11.59 -12.55 4.66
CA ASP A 146 -12.05 -11.23 4.27
C ASP A 146 -12.11 -11.02 2.74
N ALA A 147 -11.14 -11.60 2.04
CA ALA A 147 -11.03 -11.54 0.59
C ALA A 147 -12.13 -12.34 -0.14
N ARG A 148 -12.81 -13.27 0.54
CA ARG A 148 -13.76 -14.23 -0.10
C ARG A 148 -14.97 -13.57 -0.74
N PHE A 149 -15.52 -12.54 -0.12
CA PHE A 149 -16.77 -11.93 -0.57
C PHE A 149 -16.53 -10.52 -1.06
N THR A 150 -16.46 -10.39 -2.37
CA THR A 150 -16.11 -9.14 -3.03
C THR A 150 -17.22 -8.70 -3.97
N TYR A 151 -17.69 -7.47 -3.80
CA TYR A 151 -18.64 -6.82 -4.72
C TYR A 151 -17.95 -5.65 -5.42
N VAL A 152 -18.18 -5.53 -6.71
CA VAL A 152 -17.72 -4.38 -7.51
C VAL A 152 -18.88 -3.42 -7.66
N LEU A 153 -18.70 -2.18 -7.19
CA LEU A 153 -19.66 -1.09 -7.33
C LEU A 153 -19.10 -0.06 -8.31
N GLY A 154 -19.87 0.25 -9.35
CA GLY A 154 -19.56 1.33 -10.28
C GLY A 154 -20.13 2.65 -9.78
N TYR A 155 -19.30 3.67 -9.67
CA TYR A 155 -19.71 5.04 -9.38
C TYR A 155 -19.23 5.95 -10.51
N TYR A 156 -20.16 6.70 -11.10
CA TYR A 156 -19.88 7.68 -12.15
C TYR A 156 -20.12 9.09 -11.59
N PRO A 157 -19.08 9.93 -11.47
CA PRO A 157 -19.24 11.30 -10.99
C PRO A 157 -20.08 12.13 -11.98
N SER A 158 -20.96 12.98 -11.45
CA SER A 158 -21.98 13.71 -12.24
C SER A 158 -21.49 14.95 -12.98
N SER A 159 -20.22 15.33 -12.87
CA SER A 159 -19.64 16.45 -13.65
C SER A 159 -18.12 16.36 -13.75
N ALA A 160 -17.60 16.90 -14.86
CA ALA A 160 -16.22 16.87 -15.33
C ALA A 160 -15.23 17.63 -14.43
N PHE A 161 -15.06 17.18 -13.20
CA PHE A 161 -14.03 17.69 -12.32
C PHE A 161 -12.75 16.87 -12.54
N PHE A 162 -11.99 17.30 -13.54
CA PHE A 162 -10.64 16.81 -13.80
C PHE A 162 -9.59 17.52 -12.92
N ASP A 163 -9.99 17.95 -11.73
CA ASP A 163 -9.01 18.38 -10.74
C ASP A 163 -8.23 17.14 -10.31
N ARG A 164 -6.89 17.20 -10.28
CA ARG A 164 -6.05 16.06 -9.86
C ARG A 164 -6.17 15.73 -8.37
N GLY A 165 -7.23 16.22 -7.72
CA GLY A 165 -7.50 16.10 -6.30
C GLY A 165 -7.96 14.69 -5.90
N PHE A 166 -7.78 14.39 -4.62
CA PHE A 166 -8.30 13.17 -4.01
C PHE A 166 -9.80 13.32 -3.73
N ARG A 167 -10.57 12.31 -4.11
CA ARG A 167 -12.03 12.22 -3.90
C ARG A 167 -12.32 11.09 -2.95
N LYS A 168 -12.84 11.43 -1.77
CA LYS A 168 -13.23 10.45 -0.75
C LYS A 168 -14.46 9.66 -1.22
N ILE A 169 -14.44 8.35 -0.98
CA ILE A 169 -15.59 7.45 -1.13
C ILE A 169 -16.04 7.04 0.27
N ASP A 170 -17.36 7.04 0.49
CA ASP A 170 -17.96 6.48 1.70
C ASP A 170 -19.07 5.51 1.31
N VAL A 171 -19.05 4.28 1.86
CA VAL A 171 -20.01 3.23 1.52
C VAL A 171 -20.77 2.82 2.77
N ASN A 172 -22.05 3.18 2.81
CA ASN A 172 -22.96 2.84 3.88
C ASN A 172 -23.90 1.69 3.47
N VAL A 173 -24.12 0.74 4.38
CA VAL A 173 -25.03 -0.39 4.17
C VAL A 173 -26.16 -0.37 5.18
N THR A 174 -27.36 -0.78 4.74
CA THR A 174 -28.57 -0.82 5.57
C THR A 174 -28.61 -2.05 6.50
N ARG A 175 -27.79 -3.07 6.23
CA ARG A 175 -27.75 -4.31 7.01
C ARG A 175 -27.13 -4.07 8.39
N LYS A 176 -27.91 -4.35 9.44
CA LYS A 176 -27.45 -4.27 10.83
C LYS A 176 -26.28 -5.26 11.06
N LYS A 177 -25.24 -4.80 11.77
CA LYS A 177 -24.00 -5.55 12.10
C LYS A 177 -23.11 -5.94 10.90
N ALA A 178 -23.32 -5.37 9.72
CA ALA A 178 -22.41 -5.54 8.60
C ALA A 178 -21.26 -4.52 8.68
N SER A 179 -20.03 -4.99 8.53
CA SER A 179 -18.86 -4.13 8.31
C SER A 179 -18.49 -4.16 6.83
N VAL A 180 -18.35 -2.99 6.21
CA VAL A 180 -17.94 -2.87 4.82
C VAL A 180 -16.52 -2.36 4.77
N ARG A 181 -15.72 -2.95 3.88
CA ARG A 181 -14.43 -2.38 3.49
C ARG A 181 -14.53 -1.91 2.06
N HIS A 182 -14.05 -0.71 1.83
CA HIS A 182 -14.00 -0.09 0.54
C HIS A 182 -12.73 0.75 0.47
N ARG A 183 -12.36 1.14 -0.74
CA ARG A 183 -11.26 2.09 -0.94
C ARG A 183 -11.64 3.42 -0.31
N ALA A 184 -10.70 4.07 0.34
CA ALA A 184 -10.89 5.40 0.92
C ALA A 184 -11.31 6.46 -0.11
N GLY A 185 -10.93 6.27 -1.37
CA GLY A 185 -11.22 7.22 -2.43
C GLY A 185 -10.52 6.91 -3.74
N TYR A 186 -10.53 7.88 -4.64
CA TYR A 186 -9.79 7.85 -5.90
C TYR A 186 -9.18 9.21 -6.21
N HIS A 187 -8.11 9.21 -6.99
CA HIS A 187 -7.60 10.44 -7.59
C HIS A 187 -8.23 10.59 -8.97
N ALA A 188 -8.89 11.72 -9.20
CA ALA A 188 -9.43 12.01 -10.52
C ALA A 188 -8.25 12.22 -11.48
N SER A 189 -8.16 11.35 -12.48
CA SER A 189 -7.26 11.49 -13.61
C SER A 189 -8.11 11.76 -14.85
N PRO A 190 -7.64 12.60 -15.79
CA PRO A 190 -8.32 12.76 -17.07
C PRO A 190 -8.53 11.37 -17.68
N PRO A 191 -9.71 11.08 -18.27
CA PRO A 191 -9.88 9.85 -19.02
C PRO A 191 -8.76 9.76 -20.06
N PRO A 192 -8.19 8.57 -20.30
CA PRO A 192 -7.25 8.40 -21.40
C PRO A 192 -7.91 8.95 -22.66
N ALA A 193 -7.15 9.69 -23.47
CA ALA A 193 -7.64 10.20 -24.74
C ALA A 193 -8.29 9.01 -25.47
N GLN A 194 -9.58 9.15 -25.78
CA GLN A 194 -10.25 8.12 -26.55
C GLN A 194 -9.50 8.04 -27.88
N ASP A 195 -8.76 6.97 -28.10
CA ASP A 195 -8.30 6.62 -29.44
C ASP A 195 -9.59 6.43 -30.25
N THR A 196 -9.91 7.44 -31.06
CA THR A 196 -11.02 7.42 -32.01
C THR A 196 -10.96 6.08 -32.74
N PRO A 197 -12.00 5.23 -32.67
CA PRO A 197 -11.88 3.88 -33.17
C PRO A 197 -11.76 3.91 -34.70
N ALA A 198 -10.54 3.77 -35.22
CA ALA A 198 -10.29 3.30 -36.58
C ALA A 198 -10.66 1.79 -36.74
N ARG A 199 -11.59 1.30 -35.91
CA ARG A 199 -12.03 -0.10 -35.83
C ARG A 199 -13.34 -0.36 -36.59
N ASP A 200 -13.97 0.67 -37.16
CA ASP A 200 -15.18 0.50 -37.98
C ASP A 200 -14.89 0.31 -39.48
N ALA A 201 -13.65 0.53 -39.94
CA ALA A 201 -13.29 0.40 -41.36
C ALA A 201 -12.91 -1.03 -41.79
N ARG A 202 -12.84 -2.01 -40.89
CA ARG A 202 -12.45 -3.41 -41.23
C ARG A 202 -13.63 -4.38 -41.39
N PHE A 203 -14.86 -3.94 -41.15
CA PHE A 203 -16.06 -4.77 -41.30
C PHE A 203 -17.04 -4.29 -42.38
N ALA A 204 -16.78 -3.17 -43.05
CA ALA A 204 -17.46 -2.84 -44.30
C ALA A 204 -16.79 -3.60 -45.45
N ARG A 205 -17.28 -4.79 -45.76
CA ARG A 205 -17.06 -5.42 -47.07
C ARG A 205 -18.24 -5.06 -47.99
N PRO A 206 -17.97 -4.84 -49.29
CA PRO A 206 -18.96 -4.42 -50.30
C PRO A 206 -20.02 -5.48 -50.60
#